data_AF-A0AAW4VV90-F1
#
_entry.id   AF-A0AAW4VV90-F1
#
_cell.length_a   1.000
_cell.length_b   1.000
_cell.length_c   1.000
_cell.angle_alpha   90.00
_cell.angle_beta   90.00
_cell.angle_gamma   90.00
#
_symmetry.space_group_name_H-M   'P 1'
#
loop_
_entity.id
_entity.type
_entity.pdbx_description
1 polymer ?
#
loop_
_entity_poly.entity_id
_entity_poly.type
_entity_poly.pdbx_seq_one_letter_code
_entity_poly.pdbx_strand_id
1 'polypeptide(L)'
;MTKRNIYKDAPLTRRVLSYFIDWYLGALCAAFPIAVVSQKLYGTMLKQNLLKIQQPYGFIAGIIGVIFALFYYIYIPFFVYKGQTVGKRICKVKIIQNNNQEVTLKSLVLRQGLGMIVIEGILVSASALWHQLVSLCIHVNIVSTMMYVGFVVGGISTLMVIFTKEHRAMHDYIGNTKVVSV
;
A
#
# COMPACT_ATOMS: atom_id res chain seq x y z
N MET A 1 -26.98 9.87 -21.30
CA MET A 1 -25.69 9.87 -22.01
C MET A 1 -24.60 10.33 -21.06
N THR A 2 -23.88 9.41 -20.42
CA THR A 2 -22.75 9.74 -19.53
C THR A 2 -21.56 10.15 -20.38
N LYS A 3 -21.08 11.39 -20.21
CA LYS A 3 -19.82 11.88 -20.81
C LYS A 3 -18.71 10.88 -20.47
N ARG A 4 -18.25 10.10 -21.45
CA ARG A 4 -17.02 9.29 -21.30
C ARG A 4 -15.88 10.29 -21.23
N ASN A 5 -15.41 10.60 -20.02
CA ASN A 5 -14.19 11.38 -19.84
C ASN A 5 -13.06 10.64 -20.55
N ILE A 6 -12.45 11.32 -21.53
CA ILE A 6 -11.30 10.79 -22.26
C ILE A 6 -10.09 10.97 -21.35
N TYR A 7 -9.73 9.90 -20.64
CA TYR A 7 -8.56 9.91 -19.77
C TYR A 7 -7.31 9.55 -20.58
N LYS A 8 -6.26 10.35 -20.44
CA LYS A 8 -4.93 10.02 -20.99
C LYS A 8 -4.16 9.19 -19.98
N ASP A 9 -3.40 8.21 -20.47
CA ASP A 9 -2.52 7.42 -19.61
C ASP A 9 -1.47 8.32 -18.95
N ALA A 10 -1.29 8.13 -17.64
CA ALA A 10 -0.30 8.90 -16.90
C ALA A 10 1.12 8.50 -17.35
N PRO A 11 2.05 9.47 -17.52
CA PRO A 11 3.44 9.16 -17.84
C PRO A 11 4.08 8.34 -16.70
N LEU A 12 4.99 7.44 -17.06
CA LEU A 12 5.63 6.51 -16.12
C LEU A 12 6.30 7.25 -14.94
N THR A 13 6.94 8.39 -15.21
CA THR A 13 7.61 9.20 -14.17
C THR A 13 6.65 9.67 -13.07
N ARG A 14 5.46 10.17 -13.42
CA ARG A 14 4.46 10.59 -12.43
C ARG A 14 3.90 9.40 -11.64
N ARG A 15 3.77 8.23 -12.28
CA ARG A 15 3.35 7.00 -11.60
C ARG A 15 4.39 6.61 -10.56
N VAL A 16 5.67 6.50 -10.96
CA VAL A 16 6.78 6.13 -10.06
C VAL A 16 6.93 7.12 -8.91
N LEU A 17 6.92 8.43 -9.18
CA LEU A 17 6.97 9.45 -8.13
C LEU A 17 5.79 9.34 -7.16
N SER A 18 4.57 9.10 -7.66
CA SER A 18 3.40 8.93 -6.80
C SER A 18 3.54 7.73 -5.87
N TYR A 19 4.13 6.63 -6.35
CA TYR A 19 4.40 5.45 -5.54
C TYR A 19 5.42 5.75 -4.44
N PHE A 20 6.52 6.45 -4.73
CA PHE A 20 7.50 6.80 -3.69
C PHE A 20 6.91 7.69 -2.60
N ILE A 21 6.10 8.68 -2.99
CA ILE A 21 5.43 9.57 -2.03
C ILE A 21 4.43 8.79 -1.20
N ASP A 22 3.60 7.95 -1.84
CA ASP A 22 2.62 7.14 -1.12
C ASP A 22 3.28 6.12 -0.19
N TRP A 23 4.36 5.49 -0.63
CA TRP A 23 5.13 4.55 0.19
C TRP A 23 5.61 5.23 1.47
N TYR A 24 6.20 6.43 1.35
CA TYR A 24 6.67 7.19 2.51
C TYR A 24 5.52 7.67 3.41
N LEU A 25 4.49 8.32 2.86
CA LEU A 25 3.37 8.83 3.64
C LEU A 25 2.56 7.70 4.32
N GLY A 26 2.32 6.61 3.60
CA GLY A 26 1.67 5.43 4.16
C GLY A 26 2.51 4.75 5.24
N ALA A 27 3.84 4.75 5.11
CA ALA A 27 4.74 4.28 6.17
C ALA A 27 4.62 5.14 7.42
N LEU A 28 4.63 6.47 7.28
CA LEU A 28 4.47 7.40 8.40
C LEU A 28 3.11 7.20 9.11
N CYS A 29 2.02 7.09 8.35
CA CYS A 29 0.70 6.82 8.91
C CYS A 29 0.67 5.51 9.70
N ALA A 30 1.23 4.44 9.14
CA ALA A 30 1.22 3.13 9.79
C ALA A 30 2.18 3.05 11.00
N ALA A 31 3.31 3.77 10.95
CA ALA A 31 4.29 3.81 12.03
C ALA A 31 3.88 4.69 13.21
N PHE A 32 3.01 5.69 12.99
CA PHE A 32 2.56 6.62 14.03
C PHE A 32 2.06 5.94 15.33
N PRO A 33 1.08 5.02 15.30
CA PRO A 33 0.61 4.36 16.52
C PRO A 33 1.70 3.52 17.19
N ILE A 34 2.60 2.91 16.40
CA ILE A 34 3.71 2.09 16.90
C ILE A 34 4.74 2.98 17.62
N ALA A 35 5.04 4.15 17.05
CA ALA A 35 5.95 5.13 17.64
C ALA A 35 5.41 5.67 18.98
N VAL A 36 4.10 5.92 19.09
CA VAL A 36 3.46 6.35 20.35
C VAL A 36 3.58 5.28 21.44
N VAL A 37 3.29 4.01 21.09
CA VAL A 37 3.44 2.89 22.03
C VAL A 37 4.91 2.71 22.44
N SER A 38 5.83 2.80 21.48
CA SER A 38 7.27 2.69 21.71
C SER A 38 7.78 3.79 22.65
N GLN A 39 7.35 5.04 22.44
CA GLN A 39 7.70 6.17 23.30
C GLN A 39 7.22 5.95 24.73
N LYS A 40 6.00 5.44 24.91
CA LYS A 40 5.42 5.19 26.25
C LYS A 40 6.14 4.07 27.01
N LEU A 41 6.61 3.04 26.31
CA LEU A 41 7.25 1.87 26.94
C LEU A 41 8.77 2.03 27.12
N TYR A 42 9.45 2.68 26.17
CA TYR A 42 10.92 2.70 26.11
C TYR A 42 11.52 4.11 26.14
N GLY A 43 10.68 5.17 26.19
CA GLY A 43 11.15 6.55 26.13
C GLY A 43 11.72 6.96 24.77
N THR A 44 11.56 6.13 23.73
CA THR A 44 12.06 6.39 22.37
C THR A 44 11.04 5.97 21.31
N MET A 45 10.95 6.73 20.23
CA MET A 45 10.12 6.42 19.05
C MET A 45 10.79 5.46 18.06
N LEU A 46 12.06 5.12 18.27
CA LEU A 46 12.89 4.39 17.30
C LEU A 46 12.67 2.87 17.37
N LYS A 47 12.19 2.33 18.49
CA LYS A 47 11.97 0.88 18.66
C LYS A 47 10.61 0.47 18.06
N GLN A 48 10.54 0.39 16.73
CA GLN A 48 9.28 0.09 16.01
C GLN A 48 9.11 -1.37 15.59
N ASN A 49 10.10 -2.23 15.84
CA ASN A 49 9.98 -3.66 15.54
C ASN A 49 9.02 -4.33 16.53
N LEU A 50 7.86 -4.78 16.05
CA LEU A 50 6.78 -5.33 16.86
C LEU A 50 7.20 -6.62 17.60
N LEU A 51 8.16 -7.37 17.05
CA LEU A 51 8.72 -8.58 17.68
C LEU A 51 9.55 -8.26 18.92
N LYS A 52 10.13 -7.06 19.00
CA LYS A 52 10.98 -6.62 20.11
C LYS A 52 10.23 -5.80 21.16
N ILE A 53 9.02 -5.35 20.84
CA ILE A 53 8.15 -4.65 21.78
C ILE A 53 7.55 -5.69 22.75
N GLN A 54 7.46 -5.33 24.03
CA GLN A 54 6.89 -6.18 25.07
C GLN A 54 5.44 -6.56 24.70
N GLN A 55 5.15 -7.87 24.68
CA GLN A 55 3.80 -8.36 24.43
C GLN A 55 2.93 -8.16 25.68
N PRO A 56 1.64 -7.79 25.53
CA PRO A 56 0.84 -7.76 24.30
C PRO A 56 0.87 -6.42 23.53
N TYR A 57 1.63 -5.42 23.99
CA TYR A 57 1.61 -4.08 23.41
C TYR A 57 2.11 -4.03 21.96
N GLY A 58 3.10 -4.86 21.61
CA GLY A 58 3.58 -4.99 20.23
C GLY A 58 2.46 -5.46 19.28
N PHE A 59 1.70 -6.48 19.67
CA PHE A 59 0.58 -6.97 18.89
C PHE A 59 -0.53 -5.91 18.70
N ILE A 60 -0.92 -5.22 19.77
CA ILE A 60 -1.93 -4.15 19.73
C ILE A 60 -1.46 -3.00 18.83
N ALA A 61 -0.22 -2.56 18.99
CA ALA A 61 0.37 -1.50 18.16
C ALA A 61 0.39 -1.88 16.67
N GLY A 62 0.70 -3.15 16.36
CA GLY A 62 0.66 -3.67 14.99
C GLY A 62 -0.73 -3.64 14.38
N ILE A 63 -1.77 -4.08 15.12
CA ILE A 63 -3.16 -4.01 14.65
C ILE A 63 -3.57 -2.57 14.35
N ILE A 64 -3.28 -1.64 15.27
CA ILE A 64 -3.60 -0.22 15.07
C ILE A 64 -2.82 0.34 13.87
N GLY A 65 -1.55 -0.04 13.70
CA GLY A 65 -0.75 0.33 12.53
C GLY A 65 -1.34 -0.15 11.20
N VAL A 66 -1.86 -1.38 11.16
CA VAL A 66 -2.58 -1.91 9.98
C VAL A 66 -3.87 -1.12 9.72
N ILE A 67 -4.64 -0.77 10.76
CA ILE A 67 -5.85 0.06 10.60
C ILE A 67 -5.50 1.41 10.00
N PHE A 68 -4.42 2.06 10.46
CA PHE A 68 -3.94 3.33 9.90
C PHE A 68 -3.47 3.18 8.45
N ALA A 69 -2.81 2.08 8.10
CA ALA A 69 -2.46 1.78 6.72
C ALA A 69 -3.71 1.63 5.83
N LEU A 70 -4.71 0.86 6.27
CA LEU A 70 -5.96 0.69 5.54
C LEU A 70 -6.73 2.02 5.39
N PHE A 71 -6.68 2.87 6.42
CA PHE A 71 -7.23 4.22 6.34
C PHE A 71 -6.55 5.03 5.23
N TYR A 72 -5.22 5.04 5.18
CA TYR A 72 -4.49 5.79 4.14
C TYR A 72 -4.73 5.23 2.72
N TYR A 73 -4.65 3.90 2.56
CA TYR A 73 -4.63 3.26 1.24
C TYR A 73 -6.01 2.90 0.68
N ILE A 74 -7.04 2.79 1.53
CA ILE A 74 -8.40 2.42 1.12
C ILE A 74 -9.37 3.56 1.42
N TYR A 75 -9.44 4.03 2.67
CA TYR A 75 -10.46 5.00 3.07
C TYR A 75 -10.28 6.37 2.37
N ILE A 76 -9.08 6.95 2.40
CA ILE A 76 -8.78 8.25 1.76
C ILE A 76 -9.12 8.22 0.25
N PRO A 77 -8.55 7.28 -0.55
CA PRO A 77 -8.85 7.22 -1.97
C PRO A 77 -10.31 6.88 -2.27
N PHE A 78 -11.03 6.14 -1.44
CA PHE A 78 -12.43 5.82 -1.74
C PHE A 78 -13.38 6.98 -1.39
N PHE A 79 -13.31 7.50 -0.16
CA PHE A 79 -14.29 8.46 0.34
C PHE A 79 -13.91 9.92 0.08
N VAL A 80 -12.62 10.26 0.11
CA VAL A 80 -12.18 11.67 0.10
C VAL A 80 -11.81 12.12 -1.31
N TYR A 81 -10.98 11.34 -2.03
CA TYR A 81 -10.41 11.77 -3.32
C TYR A 81 -10.72 10.83 -4.51
N LYS A 82 -11.74 9.98 -4.40
CA LYS A 82 -12.32 9.16 -5.48
C LYS A 82 -11.30 8.53 -6.45
N GLY A 83 -10.33 7.79 -5.92
CA GLY A 83 -9.27 7.11 -6.68
C GLY A 83 -7.90 7.76 -6.59
N GLN A 84 -7.71 8.74 -5.69
CA GLN A 84 -6.40 9.34 -5.42
C GLN A 84 -5.99 9.15 -3.96
N THR A 85 -4.82 8.58 -3.74
CA THR A 85 -4.07 8.73 -2.49
C THR A 85 -3.40 10.10 -2.44
N VAL A 86 -2.83 10.49 -1.31
CA VAL A 86 -2.20 11.81 -1.16
C VAL A 86 -1.04 11.98 -2.15
N GLY A 87 -0.17 10.97 -2.30
CA GLY A 87 0.93 11.01 -3.27
C GLY A 87 0.43 11.08 -4.72
N LYS A 88 -0.60 10.30 -5.06
CA LYS A 88 -1.23 10.36 -6.39
C LYS A 88 -1.87 11.71 -6.69
N ARG A 89 -2.46 12.36 -5.68
CA ARG A 89 -3.00 13.71 -5.81
C ARG A 89 -1.92 14.74 -6.09
N ILE A 90 -0.79 14.68 -5.37
CA ILE A 90 0.37 15.55 -5.58
C ILE A 90 0.91 15.39 -7.01
N CYS A 91 1.03 14.14 -7.49
CA CYS A 91 1.53 13.84 -8.83
C CYS A 91 0.49 14.01 -9.96
N LYS A 92 -0.73 14.47 -9.65
CA LYS A 92 -1.85 14.62 -10.61
C LYS A 92 -2.14 13.34 -11.39
N VAL A 93 -2.16 12.21 -10.69
CA VAL A 93 -2.55 10.91 -11.24
C VAL A 93 -3.74 10.34 -10.48
N LYS A 94 -4.57 9.55 -11.14
CA LYS A 94 -5.80 8.98 -10.58
C LYS A 94 -5.98 7.54 -10.98
N ILE A 95 -6.48 6.73 -10.06
CA ILE A 95 -6.88 5.35 -10.31
C ILE A 95 -8.33 5.36 -10.81
N ILE A 96 -8.57 4.71 -11.95
CA ILE A 96 -9.90 4.46 -12.48
C ILE A 96 -10.06 2.99 -12.85
N GLN A 97 -11.30 2.53 -12.99
CA GLN A 97 -11.54 1.19 -13.52
C GLN A 97 -11.22 1.12 -15.02
N ASN A 98 -10.94 -0.08 -15.51
CA ASN A 98 -10.61 -0.28 -16.93
C ASN A 98 -11.75 0.16 -17.88
N ASN A 99 -13.00 0.12 -17.40
CA ASN A 99 -14.19 0.62 -18.10
C ASN A 99 -14.34 2.17 -18.10
N ASN A 100 -13.32 2.91 -17.65
CA ASN A 100 -13.29 4.37 -17.48
C ASN A 100 -14.26 4.94 -16.43
N GLN A 101 -14.76 4.12 -15.51
CA GLN A 101 -15.58 4.58 -14.38
C GLN A 101 -14.74 4.88 -13.14
N GLU A 102 -15.35 5.56 -12.17
CA GLU A 102 -14.75 5.78 -10.84
C GLU A 102 -14.45 4.43 -10.16
N VAL A 103 -13.45 4.41 -9.28
CA VAL A 103 -13.03 3.19 -8.60
C VAL A 103 -14.10 2.72 -7.61
N THR A 104 -14.46 1.44 -7.68
CA THR A 104 -15.33 0.80 -6.67
C THR A 104 -14.49 0.32 -5.49
N LEU A 105 -15.07 0.28 -4.28
CA LEU A 105 -14.41 -0.19 -3.06
C LEU A 105 -13.79 -1.59 -3.26
N LYS A 106 -14.50 -2.51 -3.92
CA LYS A 106 -14.01 -3.86 -4.23
C LYS A 106 -12.71 -3.83 -5.03
N SER A 107 -12.65 -3.04 -6.11
CA SER A 107 -11.43 -2.89 -6.92
C SER A 107 -10.27 -2.32 -6.10
N LEU A 108 -10.57 -1.38 -5.19
CA LEU A 108 -9.55 -0.76 -4.35
C LEU A 108 -9.02 -1.72 -3.28
N VAL A 109 -9.89 -2.50 -2.63
CA VAL A 109 -9.51 -3.53 -1.66
C VAL A 109 -8.70 -4.65 -2.33
N LEU A 110 -9.12 -5.12 -3.50
CA LEU A 110 -8.39 -6.12 -4.28
C LEU A 110 -7.02 -5.60 -4.71
N ARG A 111 -6.95 -4.35 -5.17
CA ARG A 111 -5.70 -3.71 -5.57
C ARG A 111 -4.75 -3.47 -4.39
N GLN A 112 -5.21 -2.71 -3.39
CA GLN A 112 -4.38 -2.22 -2.29
C GLN A 112 -4.15 -3.30 -1.24
N GLY A 113 -5.22 -3.97 -0.80
CA GLY A 113 -5.14 -5.03 0.21
C GLY A 113 -4.51 -6.29 -0.34
N LEU A 114 -5.15 -6.92 -1.32
CA LEU A 114 -4.70 -8.23 -1.79
C LEU A 114 -3.47 -8.13 -2.72
N GLY A 115 -3.51 -7.24 -3.71
CA GLY A 115 -2.40 -7.05 -4.65
C GLY A 115 -1.15 -6.47 -4.00
N MET A 116 -1.24 -5.28 -3.41
CA MET A 116 -0.05 -4.58 -2.92
C MET A 116 0.41 -5.03 -1.53
N ILE A 117 -0.50 -5.17 -0.55
CA ILE A 117 -0.11 -5.52 0.82
C ILE A 117 0.23 -7.01 0.94
N VAL A 118 -0.61 -7.91 0.41
CA VAL A 118 -0.43 -9.36 0.59
C VAL A 118 0.49 -9.98 -0.46
N ILE A 119 0.28 -9.72 -1.75
CA ILE A 119 1.00 -10.41 -2.83
C ILE A 119 2.36 -9.76 -3.14
N GLU A 120 2.38 -8.47 -3.43
CA GLU A 120 3.61 -7.78 -3.86
C GLU A 120 4.58 -7.51 -2.71
N GLY A 121 4.12 -7.55 -1.46
CA GLY A 121 4.95 -7.77 -0.27
C GLY A 121 5.92 -6.64 0.15
N ILE A 122 6.31 -5.76 -0.77
CA ILE A 122 7.41 -4.80 -0.58
C ILE A 122 7.04 -3.39 -1.00
N LEU A 123 6.12 -3.25 -1.95
CA LEU A 123 5.75 -1.95 -2.49
C LEU A 123 5.02 -1.06 -1.47
N VAL A 124 4.61 -1.63 -0.33
CA VAL A 124 3.89 -0.93 0.73
C VAL A 124 4.43 -1.34 2.10
N SER A 125 4.79 -0.35 2.94
CA SER A 125 5.30 -0.57 4.30
C SER A 125 4.33 -1.30 5.23
N ALA A 126 3.02 -1.24 4.94
CA ALA A 126 2.00 -2.04 5.61
C ALA A 126 2.24 -3.56 5.45
N SER A 127 2.96 -3.98 4.42
CA SER A 127 3.30 -5.38 4.21
C SER A 127 4.21 -5.93 5.32
N ALA A 128 5.20 -5.13 5.73
CA ALA A 128 6.10 -5.48 6.83
C ALA A 128 5.36 -5.63 8.17
N LEU A 129 4.26 -4.90 8.38
CA LEU A 129 3.46 -4.97 9.60
C LEU A 129 2.70 -6.29 9.70
N TRP A 130 2.05 -6.75 8.62
CA TRP A 130 1.33 -8.02 8.70
C TRP A 130 2.28 -9.22 8.76
N HIS A 131 3.44 -9.18 8.11
CA HIS A 131 4.48 -10.20 8.29
C HIS A 131 4.89 -10.33 9.77
N GLN A 132 5.10 -9.19 10.44
CA GLN A 132 5.43 -9.19 11.87
C GLN A 132 4.27 -9.70 12.73
N LEU A 133 3.02 -9.33 12.42
CA LEU A 133 1.84 -9.84 13.13
C LEU A 133 1.68 -11.36 12.96
N VAL A 134 1.84 -11.89 11.75
CA VAL A 134 1.78 -13.34 11.50
C VAL A 134 2.93 -14.05 12.21
N SER A 135 4.13 -13.46 12.19
CA SER A 135 5.28 -13.98 12.93
C SER A 135 5.04 -14.02 14.45
N LEU A 136 4.36 -13.01 15.01
CA LEU A 136 3.94 -13.01 16.42
C LEU A 136 2.93 -14.12 16.71
N CYS A 137 1.98 -14.38 15.82
CA CYS A 137 0.97 -15.43 16.00
C CYS A 137 1.55 -16.84 15.93
N ILE A 138 2.51 -17.08 15.03
CA ILE A 138 3.12 -18.42 14.80
C ILE A 138 4.31 -18.64 15.74
N HIS A 139 4.82 -17.59 16.40
CA HIS A 139 6.07 -17.61 17.18
C HIS A 139 7.31 -18.04 16.38
N VAL A 140 7.26 -17.91 15.05
CA VAL A 140 8.37 -18.20 14.14
C VAL A 140 8.69 -16.94 13.33
N ASN A 141 9.98 -16.60 13.22
CA ASN A 141 10.42 -15.43 12.44
C ASN A 141 10.43 -15.74 10.94
N ILE A 142 9.27 -15.58 10.31
CA ILE A 142 9.09 -15.73 8.86
C ILE A 142 9.25 -14.40 8.10
N VAL A 143 9.46 -13.28 8.80
CA VAL A 143 9.44 -11.93 8.21
C VAL A 143 10.44 -11.80 7.06
N SER A 144 11.67 -12.27 7.28
CA SER A 144 12.74 -12.22 6.27
C SER A 144 12.40 -13.07 5.04
N THR A 145 11.87 -14.27 5.24
CA THR A 145 11.47 -15.18 4.16
C THR A 145 10.36 -14.56 3.30
N MET A 146 9.35 -13.97 3.92
CA MET A 146 8.24 -13.32 3.22
C MET A 146 8.71 -12.07 2.46
N MET A 147 9.69 -11.34 3.02
CA MET A 147 10.30 -10.21 2.33
C MET A 147 11.04 -10.66 1.06
N TYR A 148 11.81 -11.74 1.09
CA TYR A 148 12.46 -12.26 -0.13
C TYR A 148 11.44 -12.66 -1.21
N VAL A 149 10.34 -13.31 -0.84
CA VAL A 149 9.25 -13.61 -1.77
C VAL A 149 8.65 -12.33 -2.35
N GLY A 150 8.42 -11.32 -1.52
CA GLY A 150 7.95 -10.00 -1.94
C GLY A 150 8.91 -9.30 -2.91
N PHE A 151 10.24 -9.44 -2.75
CA PHE A 151 11.22 -8.87 -3.70
C PHE A 151 11.10 -9.49 -5.07
N VAL A 152 10.94 -10.82 -5.14
CA VAL A 152 10.76 -11.53 -6.41
C VAL A 152 9.46 -11.09 -7.07
N VAL A 153 8.34 -11.13 -6.34
CA VAL A 153 7.02 -10.78 -6.89
C VAL A 153 6.93 -9.31 -7.29
N GLY A 154 7.40 -8.40 -6.44
CA GLY A 154 7.45 -6.96 -6.71
C GLY A 154 8.37 -6.62 -7.88
N GLY A 155 9.49 -7.33 -8.03
CA GLY A 155 10.37 -7.26 -9.19
C GLY A 155 9.65 -7.63 -10.48
N ILE A 156 8.95 -8.76 -10.51
CA ILE A 156 8.15 -9.19 -11.67
C ILE A 156 7.05 -8.15 -11.97
N SER A 157 6.35 -7.65 -10.96
CA SER A 157 5.32 -6.61 -11.13
C SER A 157 5.87 -5.32 -11.74
N THR A 158 7.08 -4.91 -11.33
CA THR A 158 7.77 -3.74 -11.90
C THR A 158 8.19 -3.98 -13.35
N LEU A 159 8.71 -5.16 -13.66
CA LEU A 159 9.03 -5.56 -15.04
C LEU A 159 7.77 -5.55 -15.92
N MET A 160 6.64 -6.03 -15.42
CA MET A 160 5.37 -5.97 -16.15
C MET A 160 5.02 -4.52 -16.52
N VAL A 161 5.16 -3.56 -15.60
CA VAL A 161 4.88 -2.14 -15.91
C VAL A 161 5.78 -1.59 -17.02
N ILE A 162 7.04 -2.00 -17.07
CA ILE A 162 8.03 -1.49 -18.04
C ILE A 162 7.83 -2.13 -19.42
N PHE A 163 7.63 -3.45 -19.47
CA PHE A 163 7.64 -4.22 -20.72
C PHE A 163 6.25 -4.47 -21.32
N THR A 164 5.18 -4.36 -20.54
CA THR A 164 3.81 -4.55 -21.09
C THR A 164 3.29 -3.27 -21.73
N LYS A 165 2.60 -3.42 -22.86
CA LYS A 165 1.97 -2.30 -23.59
C LYS A 165 0.91 -1.56 -22.76
N GLU A 166 0.33 -2.21 -21.76
CA GLU A 166 -0.68 -1.62 -20.88
C GLU A 166 -0.06 -0.83 -19.71
N HIS A 167 1.23 -0.99 -19.45
CA HIS A 167 1.96 -0.39 -18.32
C HIS A 167 1.24 -0.57 -16.97
N ARG A 168 0.72 -1.78 -16.72
CA ARG A 168 -0.03 -2.16 -15.51
C ARG A 168 0.78 -3.09 -14.62
N ALA A 169 0.74 -2.83 -13.32
CA ALA A 169 1.33 -3.69 -12.30
C ALA A 169 0.43 -4.91 -12.00
N MET A 170 0.95 -5.94 -11.33
CA MET A 170 0.13 -7.09 -10.92
C MET A 170 -1.10 -6.66 -10.11
N HIS A 171 -0.92 -5.72 -9.17
CA HIS A 171 -2.06 -5.19 -8.41
C HIS A 171 -3.09 -4.43 -9.27
N ASP A 172 -2.67 -3.82 -10.40
CA ASP A 172 -3.59 -3.16 -11.33
C ASP A 172 -4.49 -4.21 -12.01
N TYR A 173 -3.92 -5.35 -12.40
CA TYR A 173 -4.65 -6.49 -12.98
C TYR A 173 -5.64 -7.09 -11.97
N ILE A 174 -5.20 -7.34 -10.74
CA ILE A 174 -6.04 -7.88 -9.67
C ILE A 174 -7.23 -6.95 -9.36
N GLY A 175 -7.00 -5.64 -9.35
CA GLY A 175 -8.05 -4.64 -9.14
C GLY A 175 -8.91 -4.33 -10.37
N ASN A 176 -8.52 -4.81 -11.56
CA ASN A 176 -9.03 -4.37 -12.86
C ASN A 176 -9.06 -2.83 -13.00
N THR A 177 -7.95 -2.20 -12.63
CA THR A 177 -7.78 -0.74 -12.60
C THR A 177 -6.64 -0.26 -13.49
N LYS A 178 -6.65 1.02 -13.83
CA LYS A 178 -5.56 1.70 -14.53
C LYS A 178 -5.32 3.09 -13.95
N VAL A 179 -4.12 3.62 -14.18
CA VAL A 179 -3.69 4.93 -13.68
C VAL A 179 -3.66 5.95 -14.81
N VAL A 180 -4.41 7.03 -14.66
CA VAL A 180 -4.57 8.08 -15.66
C VAL A 180 -4.10 9.43 -15.13
N SER A 181 -3.72 10.34 -16.03
CA SER A 181 -3.42 11.73 -15.64
C SER A 181 -4.72 12.49 -15.37
N VAL A 182 -4.65 13.39 -14.40
CA VAL A 182 -5.66 14.43 -14.11
C VAL A 182 -5.10 15.79 -14.50
#